data_AF-A0A5Q4BFP2-F1
#
_entry.id   AF-A0A5Q4BFP2-F1
#
_cell.length_a   1.000
_cell.length_b   1.000
_cell.length_c   1.000
_cell.angle_alpha   90.00
_cell.angle_beta   90.00
_cell.angle_gamma   90.00
#
_symmetry.space_group_name_H-M   'P 1'
#
loop_
_entity.id
_entity.type
_entity.pdbx_description
1 polymer ?
#
loop_
_entity_poly.entity_id
_entity_poly.type
_entity_poly.pdbx_seq_one_letter_code
_entity_poly.pdbx_strand_id
1 'polypeptide(L)'
;MILPSPRIKRLLVLFFFSFLVGNALLHLVLPYDNPLVLAFRFNFSGLQLWLRGSGVEKDAWLYEPARFPIEYRNDVGLLIKTGYGTRHRLAAQLEALDLTPDDADDSFVVVGDWTPREGGKLAGVTVHDAIGGVMAMPEMRSHHDAPKFKEYLSLKDAVQAGDDAKATEIGKSFGWDLDALKFIWGLEYIYDNLPPKKWYVILDDDTYLVKSSLRLLLTHWDPDVPRYVGNAVGDFKGRFAHGGSAVVISHEAARQLLARRDVVAAAQEHSLDETWGDRLVASAFQKIGVYLDERYSHFFNGERPAISKMMADRFCSPLVSFHGVADPDEMRRIGAAFRDERSPVFWGQLWDIYGAPSVDEFKRLPIRAARDYVGRTDERARVLPGTETAEACLAACESAAGKCLAWTWVEHSAECRMSPWMILGERVKGHYSGVNVGEVERLRQSC
;
A
#
# COMPACT_ATOMS: atom_id res chain seq x y z
N MET A 1 14.17 44.28 17.71
CA MET A 1 14.73 42.96 17.33
C MET A 1 16.06 42.81 18.08
N ILE A 2 16.05 42.16 19.26
CA ILE A 2 17.23 42.07 20.13
C ILE A 2 18.13 40.96 19.58
N LEU A 3 19.26 41.31 18.98
CA LEU A 3 20.26 40.34 18.53
C LEU A 3 20.87 39.67 19.77
N PRO A 4 20.88 38.32 19.87
CA PRO A 4 21.42 37.62 21.03
C PRO A 4 22.91 37.92 21.18
N SER A 5 23.37 38.08 22.43
CA SER A 5 24.76 38.41 22.74
C SER A 5 25.73 37.40 22.13
N PRO A 6 26.98 37.79 21.81
CA PRO A 6 27.98 36.89 21.22
C PRO A 6 28.20 35.60 22.02
N ARG A 7 28.02 35.65 23.35
CA ARG A 7 28.09 34.49 24.25
C ARG A 7 26.92 33.53 24.05
N ILE A 8 25.69 34.04 23.90
CA ILE A 8 24.49 33.23 23.65
C ILE A 8 24.61 32.56 22.28
N LYS A 9 25.09 33.27 21.25
CA LYS A 9 25.35 32.67 19.92
C LYS A 9 26.37 31.53 20.00
N ARG A 10 27.49 31.69 20.72
CA ARG A 10 28.47 30.60 20.91
C ARG A 10 27.87 29.41 21.65
N LEU A 11 27.04 29.65 22.67
CA LEU A 11 26.39 28.58 23.43
C LEU A 11 25.39 27.79 22.56
N LEU A 12 24.60 28.49 21.74
CA LEU A 12 23.69 27.87 20.78
C LEU A 12 24.44 27.05 19.73
N VAL A 13 25.55 27.57 19.21
CA VAL A 13 26.41 26.84 18.27
C VAL A 13 27.02 25.60 18.91
N LEU A 14 27.58 25.71 20.13
CA LEU A 14 28.13 24.56 20.86
C LEU A 14 27.06 23.52 21.19
N PHE A 15 25.86 23.94 21.57
CA PHE A 15 24.73 23.06 21.82
C PHE A 15 24.29 22.35 20.53
N PHE A 16 24.21 23.08 19.42
CA PHE A 16 23.88 22.52 18.10
C PHE A 16 24.92 21.49 17.63
N PHE A 17 26.22 21.79 17.76
CA PHE A 17 27.28 20.83 17.42
C PHE A 17 27.31 19.64 18.37
N SER A 18 27.11 19.84 19.67
CA SER A 18 27.04 18.74 20.65
C SER A 18 25.82 17.86 20.38
N PHE A 19 24.70 18.45 19.98
CA PHE A 19 23.50 17.73 19.54
C PHE A 19 23.77 16.93 18.27
N LEU A 20 24.44 17.51 17.26
CA LEU A 20 24.81 16.80 16.03
C LEU A 20 25.77 15.63 16.31
N VAL A 21 26.82 15.86 17.09
CA VAL A 21 27.80 14.81 17.46
C VAL A 21 27.14 13.74 18.31
N GLY A 22 26.29 14.12 19.27
CA GLY A 22 25.53 13.18 20.09
C GLY A 22 24.59 12.31 19.25
N ASN A 23 23.88 12.87 18.28
CA ASN A 23 23.04 12.09 17.37
C ASN A 23 23.86 11.18 16.46
N ALA A 24 25.01 11.65 15.93
CA ALA A 24 25.90 10.83 15.13
C ALA A 24 26.45 9.62 15.93
N LEU A 25 26.82 9.83 17.20
CA LEU A 25 27.25 8.76 18.09
C LEU A 25 26.11 7.79 18.43
N LEU A 26 24.91 8.29 18.67
CA LEU A 26 23.72 7.45 18.90
C LEU A 26 23.43 6.56 17.68
N HIS A 27 23.57 7.09 16.46
CA HIS A 27 23.42 6.33 15.22
C HIS A 27 24.49 5.24 15.01
N LEU A 28 25.68 5.39 15.60
CA LEU A 28 26.76 4.41 15.47
C LEU A 28 26.70 3.31 16.53
N VAL A 29 26.04 3.57 17.66
CA VAL A 29 26.06 2.66 18.82
C VAL A 29 24.74 1.93 19.02
N LEU A 30 23.61 2.56 18.68
CA LEU A 30 22.30 1.95 18.87
C LEU A 30 21.94 1.00 17.71
N PRO A 31 21.22 -0.10 17.99
CA PRO A 31 20.63 -0.94 16.95
C PRO A 31 19.75 -0.13 15.99
N TYR A 32 19.67 -0.56 14.74
CA TYR A 32 18.87 0.10 13.70
C TYR A 32 17.37 0.16 14.01
N ASP A 33 16.86 -0.80 14.78
CA ASP A 33 15.47 -0.90 15.26
C ASP A 33 15.26 -0.23 16.63
N ASN A 34 16.26 0.48 17.16
CA ASN A 34 16.12 1.17 18.44
C ASN A 34 15.07 2.31 18.35
N PRO A 35 14.13 2.45 19.31
CA PRO A 35 13.09 3.47 19.27
C PRO A 35 13.58 4.91 19.11
N LEU A 36 14.77 5.25 19.64
CA LEU A 36 15.35 6.59 19.46
C LEU A 36 15.83 6.81 18.01
N VAL A 37 16.43 5.78 17.41
CA VAL A 37 16.84 5.80 16.01
C VAL A 37 15.62 5.94 15.10
N LEU A 38 14.57 5.15 15.35
CA LEU A 38 13.33 5.20 14.59
C LEU A 38 12.62 6.55 14.73
N ALA A 39 12.53 7.09 15.95
CA ALA A 39 11.96 8.41 16.19
C ALA A 39 12.73 9.51 15.46
N PHE A 40 14.06 9.50 15.51
CA PHE A 40 14.88 10.47 14.79
C PHE A 40 14.65 10.39 13.27
N ARG A 41 14.68 9.17 12.72
CA ARG A 41 14.45 8.93 11.29
C ARG A 41 13.05 9.39 10.86
N PHE A 42 12.02 9.10 11.63
CA PHE A 42 10.64 9.50 11.37
C PHE A 42 10.49 11.03 11.31
N ASN A 43 11.06 11.75 12.28
CA ASN A 43 11.00 13.21 12.30
C ASN A 43 11.83 13.83 11.17
N PHE A 44 13.00 13.26 10.87
CA PHE A 44 13.85 13.73 9.79
C PHE A 44 13.24 13.47 8.41
N SER A 45 12.65 12.29 8.17
CA SER A 45 11.96 11.96 6.92
C SER A 45 10.75 12.88 6.72
N GLY A 46 9.95 13.11 7.77
CA GLY A 46 8.84 14.06 7.73
C GLY A 46 9.29 15.48 7.36
N LEU A 47 10.39 15.96 7.94
CA LEU A 47 10.96 17.26 7.58
C LEU A 47 11.46 17.31 6.13
N GLN A 48 12.14 16.26 5.66
CA GLN A 48 12.61 16.18 4.28
C GLN A 48 11.46 16.15 3.26
N LEU A 49 10.39 15.41 3.57
CA LEU A 49 9.19 15.37 2.73
C LEU A 49 8.49 16.73 2.68
N TRP A 50 8.41 17.41 3.82
CA TRP A 50 7.86 18.78 3.88
C TRP A 50 8.69 19.77 3.05
N LEU A 51 10.02 19.66 3.08
CA LEU A 51 10.92 20.51 2.29
C LEU A 51 10.89 20.23 0.78
N ARG A 52 10.48 19.03 0.35
CA ARG A 52 10.43 18.64 -1.07
C ARG A 52 9.25 19.24 -1.85
N GLY A 53 8.31 19.92 -1.19
CA GLY A 53 7.12 20.49 -1.84
C GLY A 53 6.08 19.43 -2.23
N SER A 54 5.03 19.85 -2.95
CA SER A 54 3.92 18.99 -3.40
C SER A 54 3.75 19.03 -4.92
N GLY A 55 3.10 18.01 -5.49
CA GLY A 55 2.77 17.97 -6.92
C GLY A 55 3.94 17.55 -7.83
N VAL A 56 3.97 18.07 -9.05
CA VAL A 56 4.83 17.62 -10.17
C VAL A 56 6.33 17.68 -9.85
N GLU A 57 6.79 18.68 -9.11
CA GLU A 57 8.21 18.82 -8.75
C GLU A 57 8.73 17.63 -7.94
N LYS A 58 7.87 17.02 -7.12
CA LYS A 58 8.22 15.85 -6.29
C LYS A 58 8.58 14.64 -7.14
N ASP A 59 7.91 14.49 -8.28
CA ASP A 59 8.02 13.33 -9.17
C ASP A 59 8.77 13.66 -10.47
N ALA A 60 9.44 14.81 -10.53
CA ALA A 60 10.17 15.26 -11.71
C ALA A 60 11.24 14.27 -12.20
N TRP A 61 11.76 13.42 -11.31
CA TRP A 61 12.72 12.36 -11.62
C TRP A 61 12.16 11.29 -12.60
N LEU A 62 10.84 11.17 -12.74
CA LEU A 62 10.18 10.30 -13.71
C LEU A 62 10.34 10.78 -15.16
N TYR A 63 10.66 12.06 -15.35
CA TYR A 63 10.89 12.65 -16.68
C TYR A 63 12.35 12.54 -17.13
N GLU A 64 13.26 12.10 -16.26
CA GLU A 64 14.63 11.77 -16.65
C GLU A 64 14.66 10.46 -17.47
N PRO A 65 15.67 10.23 -18.32
CA PRO A 65 15.82 8.95 -18.99
C PRO A 65 15.96 7.80 -17.98
N ALA A 66 15.16 6.75 -18.16
CA ALA A 66 15.26 5.51 -17.42
C ALA A 66 16.68 4.92 -17.51
N ARG A 67 17.25 4.53 -16.37
CA ARG A 67 18.64 4.04 -16.26
C ARG A 67 18.75 2.53 -16.07
N PHE A 68 17.64 1.89 -15.68
CA PHE A 68 17.60 0.48 -15.33
C PHE A 68 16.50 -0.20 -16.15
N PRO A 69 16.77 -0.60 -17.41
CA PRO A 69 15.76 -1.26 -18.23
C PRO A 69 15.28 -2.55 -17.54
N ILE A 70 13.96 -2.79 -17.59
CA ILE A 70 13.34 -3.99 -17.05
C ILE A 70 12.46 -4.70 -18.07
N GLU A 71 12.55 -6.02 -18.09
CA GLU A 71 11.59 -6.91 -18.72
C GLU A 71 10.67 -7.46 -17.64
N TYR A 72 9.46 -6.92 -17.51
CA TYR A 72 8.62 -7.12 -16.32
C TYR A 72 8.43 -8.59 -15.92
N ARG A 73 8.14 -9.50 -16.86
CA ARG A 73 7.95 -10.95 -16.59
C ARG A 73 9.24 -11.62 -16.07
N ASN A 74 10.40 -11.19 -16.58
CA ASN A 74 11.69 -11.79 -16.24
C ASN A 74 12.30 -11.18 -14.97
N ASP A 75 12.15 -9.87 -14.78
CA ASP A 75 12.85 -9.09 -13.76
C ASP A 75 12.04 -8.88 -12.46
N VAL A 76 10.73 -9.14 -12.46
CA VAL A 76 9.85 -8.92 -11.31
C VAL A 76 9.22 -10.25 -10.88
N GLY A 77 9.46 -10.65 -9.63
CA GLY A 77 8.82 -11.80 -9.00
C GLY A 77 7.65 -11.38 -8.12
N LEU A 78 6.48 -11.97 -8.32
CA LEU A 78 5.28 -11.68 -7.52
C LEU A 78 5.04 -12.78 -6.48
N LEU A 79 4.83 -12.39 -5.23
CA LEU A 79 4.29 -13.25 -4.18
C LEU A 79 2.81 -12.89 -4.00
N ILE A 80 1.93 -13.79 -4.40
CA ILE A 80 0.49 -13.65 -4.21
C ILE A 80 0.09 -14.44 -2.97
N LYS A 81 -0.42 -13.76 -1.96
CA LYS A 81 -0.93 -14.38 -0.74
C LYS A 81 -2.44 -14.55 -0.82
N THR A 82 -2.92 -15.75 -0.50
CA THR A 82 -4.34 -16.06 -0.36
C THR A 82 -4.59 -16.87 0.91
N GLY A 83 -5.85 -17.13 1.23
CA GLY A 83 -6.26 -17.95 2.37
C GLY A 83 -7.45 -18.81 2.00
N TYR A 84 -7.68 -19.88 2.75
CA TYR A 84 -8.78 -20.80 2.43
C TYR A 84 -10.13 -20.04 2.43
N GLY A 85 -10.33 -19.10 3.36
CA GLY A 85 -11.52 -18.23 3.41
C GLY A 85 -11.69 -17.28 2.22
N THR A 86 -10.59 -16.92 1.54
CA THR A 86 -10.57 -15.93 0.44
C THR A 86 -10.24 -16.53 -0.92
N ARG A 87 -9.96 -17.84 -0.99
CA ARG A 87 -9.56 -18.61 -2.17
C ARG A 87 -10.35 -18.36 -3.46
N HIS A 88 -11.63 -17.98 -3.33
CA HIS A 88 -12.51 -17.66 -4.45
C HIS A 88 -12.08 -16.40 -5.24
N ARG A 89 -11.22 -15.55 -4.66
CA ARG A 89 -10.70 -14.33 -5.29
C ARG A 89 -9.56 -14.61 -6.28
N LEU A 90 -8.76 -15.64 -6.02
CA LEU A 90 -7.49 -15.90 -6.72
C LEU A 90 -7.66 -15.95 -8.25
N ALA A 91 -8.65 -16.69 -8.76
CA ALA A 91 -8.86 -16.83 -10.20
C ALA A 91 -9.11 -15.49 -10.90
N ALA A 92 -9.90 -14.61 -10.28
CA ALA A 92 -10.18 -13.28 -10.83
C ALA A 92 -8.95 -12.36 -10.78
N GLN A 93 -8.14 -12.47 -9.73
CA GLN A 93 -6.89 -11.70 -9.64
C GLN A 93 -5.88 -12.13 -10.72
N LEU A 94 -5.66 -13.44 -10.90
CA LEU A 94 -4.75 -13.95 -11.93
C LEU A 94 -5.19 -13.50 -13.33
N GLU A 95 -6.49 -13.59 -13.62
CA GLU A 95 -7.07 -13.10 -14.88
C GLU A 95 -6.87 -11.59 -15.05
N ALA A 96 -7.17 -10.80 -14.01
CA ALA A 96 -7.05 -9.35 -14.05
C ALA A 96 -5.60 -8.89 -14.21
N LEU A 97 -4.65 -9.65 -13.67
CA LEU A 97 -3.22 -9.41 -13.80
C LEU A 97 -2.62 -10.05 -15.05
N ASP A 98 -3.38 -10.68 -15.95
CA ASP A 98 -2.82 -11.36 -17.13
C ASP A 98 -1.70 -12.37 -16.76
N LEU A 99 -1.95 -13.14 -15.69
CA LEU A 99 -1.09 -14.22 -15.21
C LEU A 99 -1.73 -15.57 -15.54
N THR A 100 -0.95 -16.43 -16.18
CA THR A 100 -1.38 -17.77 -16.58
C THR A 100 -0.65 -18.83 -15.76
N PRO A 101 -1.12 -20.10 -15.76
CA PRO A 101 -0.37 -21.20 -15.15
C PRO A 101 1.04 -21.39 -15.69
N ASP A 102 1.32 -20.99 -16.93
CA ASP A 102 2.65 -21.10 -17.54
C ASP A 102 3.64 -20.05 -16.99
N ASP A 103 3.13 -18.97 -16.40
CA ASP A 103 3.93 -17.93 -15.75
C ASP A 103 4.26 -18.29 -14.29
N ALA A 104 3.64 -19.33 -13.72
CA ALA A 104 3.87 -19.76 -12.34
C ALA A 104 5.27 -20.34 -12.18
N ASP A 105 5.88 -20.14 -11.01
CA ASP A 105 7.24 -20.55 -10.66
C ASP A 105 8.37 -19.90 -11.50
N ASP A 106 8.02 -19.06 -12.48
CA ASP A 106 8.96 -18.12 -13.13
C ASP A 106 8.66 -16.67 -12.73
N SER A 107 7.45 -16.18 -13.00
CA SER A 107 7.07 -14.79 -12.73
C SER A 107 6.40 -14.59 -11.37
N PHE A 108 5.74 -15.62 -10.83
CA PHE A 108 5.03 -15.52 -9.56
C PHE A 108 4.87 -16.85 -8.83
N VAL A 109 4.61 -16.75 -7.53
CA VAL A 109 4.21 -17.88 -6.66
C VAL A 109 2.96 -17.49 -5.89
N VAL A 110 2.07 -18.46 -5.66
CA VAL A 110 0.91 -18.32 -4.77
C VAL A 110 1.15 -19.06 -3.47
N VAL A 111 1.01 -18.38 -2.33
CA VAL A 111 1.08 -19.00 -1.00
C VAL A 111 -0.26 -18.92 -0.29
N GLY A 112 -0.57 -19.96 0.49
CA GLY A 112 -1.81 -20.10 1.25
C GLY A 112 -1.60 -20.60 2.68
N ASP A 113 -2.70 -20.73 3.43
CA ASP A 113 -2.77 -21.38 4.75
C ASP A 113 -3.31 -22.82 4.68
N TRP A 114 -3.30 -23.43 3.49
CA TRP A 114 -3.74 -24.80 3.27
C TRP A 114 -3.08 -25.41 2.03
N THR A 115 -3.20 -26.73 1.89
CA THR A 115 -2.90 -27.44 0.64
C THR A 115 -4.19 -27.80 -0.10
N PRO A 116 -4.41 -27.35 -1.34
CA PRO A 116 -5.58 -27.76 -2.13
C PRO A 116 -5.64 -29.27 -2.40
N ARG A 117 -6.86 -29.83 -2.45
CA ARG A 117 -7.09 -31.28 -2.68
C ARG A 117 -6.69 -31.74 -4.10
N GLU A 118 -6.83 -30.89 -5.12
CA GLU A 118 -6.55 -31.20 -6.54
C GLU A 118 -5.04 -31.15 -6.84
N GLY A 119 -4.26 -32.01 -6.18
CA GLY A 119 -2.80 -32.04 -6.37
C GLY A 119 -2.11 -30.74 -5.97
N GLY A 120 -2.65 -30.02 -4.98
CA GLY A 120 -2.11 -28.75 -4.51
C GLY A 120 -2.45 -27.54 -5.38
N LYS A 121 -3.34 -27.68 -6.38
CA LYS A 121 -3.67 -26.60 -7.31
C LYS A 121 -5.00 -25.91 -7.03
N LEU A 122 -5.05 -24.63 -7.39
CA LEU A 122 -6.25 -23.80 -7.47
C LEU A 122 -6.11 -22.87 -8.68
N ALA A 123 -7.16 -22.72 -9.50
CA ALA A 123 -7.10 -21.91 -10.73
C ALA A 123 -5.93 -22.30 -11.67
N GLY A 124 -5.56 -23.59 -11.69
CA GLY A 124 -4.48 -24.13 -12.53
C GLY A 124 -3.07 -23.95 -11.96
N VAL A 125 -2.89 -23.18 -10.87
CA VAL A 125 -1.59 -22.89 -10.25
C VAL A 125 -1.43 -23.60 -8.92
N THR A 126 -0.19 -23.93 -8.55
CA THR A 126 0.11 -24.51 -7.23
C THR A 126 -0.07 -23.45 -6.14
N VAL A 127 -0.76 -23.81 -5.06
CA VAL A 127 -0.82 -23.01 -3.83
C VAL A 127 0.10 -23.64 -2.80
N HIS A 128 1.16 -22.93 -2.44
CA HIS A 128 2.17 -23.41 -1.50
C HIS A 128 1.70 -23.14 -0.07
N ASP A 129 1.63 -24.19 0.76
CA ASP A 129 1.21 -24.08 2.15
C ASP A 129 2.32 -23.44 3.00
N ALA A 130 2.24 -22.12 3.17
CA ALA A 130 3.26 -21.35 3.88
C ALA A 130 3.29 -21.70 5.37
N ILE A 131 2.13 -21.97 5.99
CA ILE A 131 2.08 -22.25 7.44
C ILE A 131 2.64 -23.63 7.73
N GLY A 132 2.33 -24.62 6.89
CA GLY A 132 3.00 -25.92 6.93
C GLY A 132 4.52 -25.78 6.77
N GLY A 133 4.97 -24.89 5.86
CA GLY A 133 6.38 -24.53 5.69
C GLY A 133 7.02 -23.91 6.93
N VAL A 134 6.34 -22.97 7.58
CA VAL A 134 6.80 -22.37 8.84
C VAL A 134 6.87 -23.41 9.96
N MET A 135 5.84 -24.24 10.15
CA MET A 135 5.85 -25.31 11.15
C MET A 135 7.00 -26.31 10.96
N ALA A 136 7.46 -26.50 9.72
CA ALA A 136 8.56 -27.39 9.39
C ALA A 136 9.96 -26.80 9.70
N MET A 137 10.05 -25.49 9.96
CA MET A 137 11.31 -24.84 10.33
C MET A 137 11.85 -25.41 11.65
N PRO A 138 13.16 -25.72 11.75
CA PRO A 138 13.77 -26.20 12.98
C PRO A 138 13.49 -25.31 14.20
N GLU A 139 13.49 -24.00 14.00
CA GLU A 139 13.26 -22.96 15.01
C GLU A 139 11.83 -22.98 15.56
N MET A 140 10.85 -23.48 14.78
CA MET A 140 9.45 -23.49 15.17
C MET A 140 9.04 -24.75 15.96
N ARG A 141 9.93 -25.74 16.10
CA ARG A 141 9.63 -27.04 16.75
C ARG A 141 9.16 -26.89 18.20
N SER A 142 9.72 -25.95 18.96
CA SER A 142 9.33 -25.67 20.35
C SER A 142 8.00 -24.92 20.48
N HIS A 143 7.43 -24.45 19.36
CA HIS A 143 6.24 -23.60 19.33
C HIS A 143 5.03 -24.31 18.71
N HIS A 144 5.09 -25.63 18.47
CA HIS A 144 4.01 -26.39 17.83
C HIS A 144 2.68 -26.36 18.60
N ASP A 145 2.69 -25.99 19.88
CA ASP A 145 1.51 -25.80 20.72
C ASP A 145 0.92 -24.37 20.67
N ALA A 146 1.52 -23.47 19.89
CA ALA A 146 1.04 -22.11 19.70
C ALA A 146 -0.42 -22.09 19.19
N PRO A 147 -1.27 -21.16 19.66
CA PRO A 147 -2.68 -21.07 19.25
C PRO A 147 -2.87 -21.03 17.72
N LYS A 148 -2.07 -20.23 16.99
CA LYS A 148 -2.15 -20.15 15.52
C LYS A 148 -1.94 -21.49 14.83
N PHE A 149 -1.01 -22.32 15.31
CA PHE A 149 -0.78 -23.64 14.74
C PHE A 149 -1.92 -24.60 15.05
N LYS A 150 -2.55 -24.51 16.21
CA LYS A 150 -3.76 -25.29 16.51
C LYS A 150 -4.91 -24.95 15.56
N GLU A 151 -5.11 -23.67 15.28
CA GLU A 151 -6.13 -23.22 14.31
C GLU A 151 -5.81 -23.66 12.88
N TYR A 152 -4.55 -23.55 12.46
CA TYR A 152 -4.10 -24.06 11.16
C TYR A 152 -4.30 -25.58 11.04
N LEU A 153 -3.95 -26.36 12.07
CA LEU A 153 -4.17 -27.81 12.07
C LEU A 153 -5.68 -28.15 12.00
N SER A 154 -6.53 -27.41 12.72
CA SER A 154 -7.99 -27.56 12.64
C SER A 154 -8.53 -27.26 11.23
N LEU A 155 -8.01 -26.20 10.58
CA LEU A 155 -8.33 -25.89 9.19
C LEU A 155 -7.89 -27.02 8.26
N LYS A 156 -6.65 -27.48 8.40
CA LYS A 156 -6.06 -28.55 7.60
C LYS A 156 -6.88 -29.84 7.71
N ASP A 157 -7.26 -30.23 8.92
CA ASP A 157 -8.09 -31.41 9.17
C ASP A 157 -9.47 -31.28 8.50
N ALA A 158 -10.11 -30.12 8.60
CA ALA A 158 -11.40 -29.86 7.93
C ALA A 158 -11.28 -29.95 6.40
N VAL A 159 -10.21 -29.37 5.82
CA VAL A 159 -9.95 -29.45 4.38
C VAL A 159 -9.70 -30.89 3.93
N GLN A 160 -8.92 -31.66 4.68
CA GLN A 160 -8.62 -33.06 4.37
C GLN A 160 -9.84 -33.97 4.51
N ALA A 161 -10.70 -33.71 5.49
CA ALA A 161 -11.98 -34.40 5.66
C ALA A 161 -13.02 -34.03 4.59
N GLY A 162 -12.74 -32.99 3.78
CA GLY A 162 -13.68 -32.47 2.78
C GLY A 162 -14.85 -31.69 3.35
N ASP A 163 -14.74 -31.22 4.59
CA ASP A 163 -15.74 -30.39 5.26
C ASP A 163 -15.53 -28.92 4.91
N ASP A 164 -15.95 -28.54 3.69
CA ASP A 164 -15.77 -27.18 3.18
C ASP A 164 -16.54 -26.13 4.00
N ALA A 165 -17.63 -26.51 4.66
CA ALA A 165 -18.41 -25.61 5.50
C ALA A 165 -17.60 -25.20 6.73
N LYS A 166 -17.08 -26.18 7.47
CA LYS A 166 -16.23 -25.96 8.64
C LYS A 166 -14.92 -25.25 8.27
N ALA A 167 -14.26 -25.69 7.20
CA ALA A 167 -13.02 -25.05 6.75
C ALA A 167 -13.25 -23.57 6.37
N THR A 168 -14.39 -23.26 5.75
CA THR A 168 -14.74 -21.88 5.41
C THR A 168 -15.06 -21.04 6.64
N GLU A 169 -15.71 -21.62 7.65
CA GLU A 169 -15.97 -20.96 8.94
C GLU A 169 -14.66 -20.61 9.66
N ILE A 170 -13.74 -21.57 9.76
CA ILE A 170 -12.40 -21.36 10.37
C ILE A 170 -11.64 -20.29 9.58
N GLY A 171 -11.57 -20.42 8.26
CA GLY A 171 -10.86 -19.48 7.40
C GLY A 171 -11.41 -18.05 7.49
N LYS A 172 -12.72 -17.86 7.66
CA LYS A 172 -13.32 -16.54 7.87
C LYS A 172 -13.03 -15.95 9.25
N SER A 173 -12.90 -16.81 10.26
CA SER A 173 -12.75 -16.38 11.66
C SER A 173 -11.29 -16.12 12.04
N PHE A 174 -10.37 -16.98 11.58
CA PHE A 174 -8.96 -16.98 11.97
C PHE A 174 -7.99 -16.77 10.80
N GLY A 175 -8.47 -16.73 9.55
CA GLY A 175 -7.59 -16.62 8.37
C GLY A 175 -6.73 -15.37 8.36
N TRP A 176 -7.24 -14.24 8.90
CA TRP A 176 -6.45 -13.01 9.04
C TRP A 176 -5.27 -13.19 10.02
N ASP A 177 -5.49 -13.90 11.13
CA ASP A 177 -4.44 -14.12 12.13
C ASP A 177 -3.36 -15.08 11.62
N LEU A 178 -3.77 -16.07 10.82
CA LEU A 178 -2.89 -16.98 10.10
C LEU A 178 -2.09 -16.30 8.98
N ASP A 179 -2.59 -15.19 8.42
CA ASP A 179 -1.94 -14.50 7.30
C ASP A 179 -0.54 -13.95 7.65
N ALA A 180 -0.31 -13.59 8.92
CA ALA A 180 0.97 -13.07 9.39
C ALA A 180 2.15 -14.05 9.13
N LEU A 181 1.89 -15.36 9.24
CA LEU A 181 2.88 -16.43 9.01
C LEU A 181 3.33 -16.54 7.54
N LYS A 182 2.56 -15.98 6.60
CA LYS A 182 2.81 -16.14 5.16
C LYS A 182 3.81 -15.14 4.61
N PHE A 183 4.01 -13.98 5.27
CA PHE A 183 4.79 -12.88 4.71
C PHE A 183 6.29 -13.18 4.60
N ILE A 184 6.96 -13.46 5.72
CA ILE A 184 8.40 -13.72 5.74
C ILE A 184 8.71 -15.03 5.00
N TRP A 185 7.90 -16.07 5.24
CA TRP A 185 8.08 -17.36 4.59
C TRP A 185 7.88 -17.25 3.08
N GLY A 186 6.84 -16.54 2.63
CA GLY A 186 6.59 -16.35 1.21
C GLY A 186 7.68 -15.55 0.52
N LEU A 187 8.22 -14.49 1.17
CA LEU A 187 9.33 -13.72 0.62
C LEU A 187 10.60 -14.57 0.46
N GLU A 188 10.92 -15.40 1.46
CA GLU A 188 12.01 -16.37 1.37
C GLU A 188 11.75 -17.38 0.25
N TYR A 189 10.52 -17.91 0.15
CA TYR A 189 10.16 -18.90 -0.84
C TYR A 189 10.34 -18.40 -2.27
N ILE A 190 9.82 -17.22 -2.61
CA ILE A 190 9.98 -16.67 -3.97
C ILE A 190 11.43 -16.31 -4.28
N TYR A 191 12.21 -15.91 -3.28
CA TYR A 191 13.61 -15.57 -3.47
C TYR A 191 14.45 -16.80 -3.80
N ASP A 192 14.15 -17.93 -3.14
CA ASP A 192 14.89 -19.18 -3.31
C ASP A 192 14.41 -20.02 -4.52
N ASN A 193 13.13 -19.90 -4.93
CA ASN A 193 12.52 -20.79 -5.92
C ASN A 193 12.24 -20.15 -7.28
N LEU A 194 12.06 -18.82 -7.36
CA LEU A 194 11.99 -18.15 -8.67
C LEU A 194 13.40 -17.99 -9.27
N PRO A 195 13.53 -17.89 -10.60
CA PRO A 195 14.76 -17.40 -11.21
C PRO A 195 15.15 -16.04 -10.61
N PRO A 196 16.45 -15.69 -10.50
CA PRO A 196 16.87 -14.43 -9.88
C PRO A 196 16.13 -13.22 -10.44
N LYS A 197 15.44 -12.48 -9.57
CA LYS A 197 14.66 -11.28 -9.93
C LYS A 197 15.37 -10.02 -9.45
N LYS A 198 15.18 -8.92 -10.20
CA LYS A 198 15.61 -7.57 -9.79
C LYS A 198 14.70 -6.99 -8.71
N TRP A 199 13.43 -7.37 -8.73
CA TRP A 199 12.40 -6.86 -7.83
C TRP A 199 11.46 -7.98 -7.37
N TYR A 200 11.05 -7.91 -6.11
CA TYR A 200 10.09 -8.80 -5.48
C TYR A 200 8.89 -7.98 -5.01
N VAL A 201 7.66 -8.43 -5.31
CA VAL A 201 6.44 -7.70 -4.96
C VAL A 201 5.48 -8.62 -4.19
N ILE A 202 5.10 -8.22 -2.99
CA ILE A 202 4.10 -8.93 -2.17
C ILE A 202 2.72 -8.33 -2.47
N LEU A 203 1.74 -9.20 -2.75
CA LEU A 203 0.36 -8.86 -3.07
C LEU A 203 -0.60 -9.72 -2.25
N ASP A 204 -1.69 -9.13 -1.76
CA ASP A 204 -2.85 -9.88 -1.23
C ASP A 204 -3.79 -10.24 -2.38
N ASP A 205 -4.64 -11.26 -2.19
CA ASP A 205 -5.58 -11.74 -3.21
C ASP A 205 -6.72 -10.78 -3.61
N ASP A 206 -6.82 -9.63 -2.93
CA ASP A 206 -7.69 -8.50 -3.25
C ASP A 206 -6.92 -7.22 -3.64
N THR A 207 -5.64 -7.37 -3.97
CA THR A 207 -4.78 -6.31 -4.50
C THR A 207 -4.78 -6.33 -6.03
N TYR A 208 -5.09 -5.20 -6.68
CA TYR A 208 -4.83 -5.03 -8.12
C TYR A 208 -3.56 -4.20 -8.31
N LEU A 209 -2.69 -4.64 -9.22
CA LEU A 209 -1.42 -3.99 -9.51
C LEU A 209 -1.45 -3.37 -10.92
N VAL A 210 -1.30 -2.06 -11.00
CA VAL A 210 -1.16 -1.34 -12.26
C VAL A 210 0.28 -1.50 -12.76
N LYS A 211 0.52 -2.60 -13.49
CA LYS A 211 1.86 -3.02 -13.92
C LYS A 211 2.60 -1.93 -14.71
N SER A 212 1.91 -1.17 -15.55
CA SER A 212 2.52 -0.11 -16.35
C SER A 212 3.11 1.01 -15.49
N SER A 213 2.40 1.41 -14.43
CA SER A 213 2.85 2.40 -13.45
C SER A 213 4.02 1.87 -12.63
N LEU A 214 3.93 0.64 -12.11
CA LEU A 214 5.05 0.05 -11.37
C LEU A 214 6.29 -0.04 -12.26
N ARG A 215 6.13 -0.51 -13.51
CA ARG A 215 7.21 -0.63 -14.49
C ARG A 215 7.94 0.69 -14.67
N LEU A 216 7.21 1.81 -14.81
CA LEU A 216 7.83 3.13 -14.89
C LEU A 216 8.74 3.37 -13.68
N LEU A 217 8.24 3.23 -12.45
CA LEU A 217 9.05 3.49 -11.25
C LEU A 217 10.32 2.62 -11.20
N LEU A 218 10.17 1.32 -11.46
CA LEU A 218 11.28 0.37 -11.39
C LEU A 218 12.40 0.68 -12.39
N THR A 219 12.07 1.31 -13.54
CA THR A 219 13.08 1.63 -14.57
C THR A 219 14.05 2.77 -14.20
N HIS A 220 13.77 3.50 -13.13
CA HIS A 220 14.64 4.58 -12.62
C HIS A 220 15.37 4.17 -11.33
N TRP A 221 15.07 2.98 -10.83
CA TRP A 221 15.56 2.51 -9.55
C TRP A 221 16.59 1.41 -9.75
N ASP A 222 17.77 1.62 -9.17
CA ASP A 222 18.84 0.62 -9.10
C ASP A 222 18.44 -0.61 -8.25
N PRO A 223 18.27 -1.81 -8.80
CA PRO A 223 17.91 -3.00 -8.03
C PRO A 223 19.00 -3.47 -7.06
N ASP A 224 20.25 -3.00 -7.25
CA ASP A 224 21.40 -3.33 -6.39
C ASP A 224 21.51 -2.38 -5.18
N VAL A 225 20.57 -1.45 -5.03
CA VAL A 225 20.43 -0.59 -3.85
C VAL A 225 19.28 -1.11 -2.99
N PRO A 226 19.47 -1.32 -1.67
CA PRO A 226 18.41 -1.79 -0.79
C PRO A 226 17.22 -0.82 -0.79
N ARG A 227 16.10 -1.26 -1.36
CA ARG A 227 14.83 -0.55 -1.35
C ARG A 227 13.71 -1.41 -0.79
N TYR A 228 12.94 -0.80 0.09
CA TYR A 228 11.67 -1.30 0.62
C TYR A 228 10.66 -0.17 0.47
N VAL A 229 9.63 -0.37 -0.37
CA VAL A 229 8.71 0.68 -0.83
C VAL A 229 7.28 0.17 -0.81
N GLY A 230 6.33 1.04 -0.46
CA GLY A 230 4.90 0.77 -0.53
C GLY A 230 4.09 1.88 0.16
N ASN A 231 2.80 1.64 0.38
CA ASN A 231 1.93 2.59 1.08
C ASN A 231 2.26 2.65 2.58
N ALA A 232 2.74 3.79 3.06
CA ALA A 232 3.31 3.94 4.39
C ALA A 232 2.26 4.11 5.49
N VAL A 233 2.21 3.15 6.41
CA VAL A 233 1.35 3.14 7.61
C VAL A 233 2.19 2.95 8.88
N GLY A 234 1.54 2.96 10.04
CA GLY A 234 2.21 2.84 11.35
C GLY A 234 2.63 4.18 11.97
N ASP A 235 3.38 4.13 13.06
CA ASP A 235 3.83 5.32 13.80
C ASP A 235 5.37 5.41 13.81
N PHE A 236 5.92 6.32 14.63
CA PHE A 236 7.37 6.52 14.74
C PHE A 236 8.12 5.27 15.26
N LYS A 237 7.44 4.31 15.88
CA LYS A 237 8.05 3.07 16.40
C LYS A 237 8.17 2.01 15.31
N GLY A 238 7.54 2.21 14.16
CA GLY A 238 7.59 1.28 13.05
C GLY A 238 6.71 1.76 11.91
N ARG A 239 7.32 2.37 10.91
CA ARG A 239 6.69 2.64 9.62
C ARG A 239 6.83 1.40 8.75
N PHE A 240 5.73 0.96 8.15
CA PHE A 240 5.68 -0.25 7.32
C PHE A 240 4.83 -0.05 6.08
N ALA A 241 5.15 -0.78 5.01
CA ALA A 241 4.36 -0.79 3.79
C ALA A 241 3.12 -1.64 4.03
N HIS A 242 1.93 -1.06 3.88
CA HIS A 242 0.65 -1.74 4.01
C HIS A 242 0.57 -2.92 3.03
N GLY A 243 0.40 -4.15 3.55
CA GLY A 243 0.51 -5.40 2.80
C GLY A 243 -0.41 -5.47 1.58
N GLY A 244 -1.66 -5.04 1.75
CA GLY A 244 -2.65 -5.03 0.68
C GLY A 244 -2.48 -3.91 -0.36
N SER A 245 -1.56 -2.97 -0.15
CA SER A 245 -1.29 -1.88 -1.10
C SER A 245 -0.15 -2.19 -2.07
N ALA A 246 0.27 -3.45 -2.16
CA ALA A 246 1.53 -3.89 -2.76
C ALA A 246 2.77 -3.40 -1.99
N VAL A 247 3.71 -4.32 -1.81
CA VAL A 247 5.00 -4.08 -1.14
C VAL A 247 6.11 -4.43 -2.11
N VAL A 248 6.97 -3.47 -2.44
CA VAL A 248 8.06 -3.62 -3.42
C VAL A 248 9.40 -3.68 -2.70
N ILE A 249 10.17 -4.72 -3.01
CA ILE A 249 11.47 -5.03 -2.40
C ILE A 249 12.49 -5.22 -3.52
N SER A 250 13.60 -4.49 -3.48
CA SER A 250 14.73 -4.69 -4.42
C SER A 250 15.43 -6.01 -4.19
N HIS A 251 16.09 -6.56 -5.21
CA HIS A 251 17.00 -7.70 -5.09
C HIS A 251 17.96 -7.56 -3.91
N GLU A 252 18.68 -6.43 -3.81
CA GLU A 252 19.67 -6.24 -2.75
C GLU A 252 19.04 -6.23 -1.36
N ALA A 253 17.87 -5.60 -1.17
CA ALA A 253 17.16 -5.65 0.11
C ALA A 253 16.77 -7.08 0.50
N ALA A 254 16.18 -7.85 -0.42
CA ALA A 254 15.82 -9.24 -0.17
C ALA A 254 17.05 -10.08 0.19
N ARG A 255 18.14 -9.94 -0.59
CA ARG A 255 19.41 -10.62 -0.35
C ARG A 255 19.99 -10.31 1.04
N GLN A 256 20.01 -9.03 1.45
CA GLN A 256 20.51 -8.63 2.76
C GLN A 256 19.67 -9.21 3.92
N LEU A 257 18.35 -9.20 3.80
CA LEU A 257 17.46 -9.74 4.83
C LEU A 257 17.60 -11.26 4.94
N LEU A 258 17.52 -11.96 3.82
CA LEU A 258 17.50 -13.43 3.80
C LEU A 258 18.88 -14.04 4.13
N ALA A 259 19.97 -13.28 3.95
CA ALA A 259 21.29 -13.64 4.45
C ALA A 259 21.39 -13.61 6.00
N ARG A 260 20.49 -12.89 6.68
CA ARG A 260 20.43 -12.79 8.14
C ARG A 260 19.44 -13.79 8.72
N ARG A 261 19.83 -15.07 8.74
CA ARG A 261 19.00 -16.19 9.23
C ARG A 261 18.51 -15.99 10.67
N ASP A 262 19.29 -15.34 11.52
CA ASP A 262 18.91 -14.95 12.88
C ASP A 262 17.72 -13.99 12.90
N VAL A 263 17.70 -13.02 11.98
CA VAL A 263 16.60 -12.05 11.84
C VAL A 263 15.36 -12.72 11.25
N VAL A 264 15.53 -13.55 10.22
CA VAL A 264 14.42 -14.30 9.58
C VAL A 264 13.76 -15.23 10.59
N ALA A 265 14.53 -16.04 11.32
CA ALA A 265 14.01 -16.94 12.35
C ALA A 265 13.23 -16.19 13.43
N ALA A 266 13.80 -15.09 13.96
CA ALA A 266 13.12 -14.28 14.97
C ALA A 266 11.82 -13.63 14.43
N ALA A 267 11.80 -13.24 13.16
CA ALA A 267 10.58 -12.69 12.53
C ALA A 267 9.49 -13.77 12.37
N GLN A 268 9.88 -15.01 12.05
CA GLN A 268 8.95 -16.14 11.98
C GLN A 268 8.41 -16.53 13.35
N GLU A 269 9.25 -16.56 14.39
CA GLU A 269 8.79 -16.80 15.76
C GLU A 269 7.79 -15.72 16.21
N HIS A 270 8.11 -14.43 15.96
CA HIS A 270 7.22 -13.31 16.29
C HIS A 270 5.90 -13.34 15.51
N SER A 271 5.84 -13.99 14.35
CA SER A 271 4.59 -14.13 13.59
C SER A 271 3.50 -14.93 14.33
N LEU A 272 3.86 -15.67 15.38
CA LEU A 272 2.93 -16.38 16.26
C LEU A 272 2.09 -15.44 17.13
N ASP A 273 2.57 -14.23 17.40
CA ASP A 273 1.92 -13.24 18.28
C ASP A 273 1.50 -11.96 17.53
N GLU A 274 2.13 -11.65 16.40
CA GLU A 274 1.82 -10.47 15.59
C GLU A 274 0.64 -10.74 14.64
N THR A 275 -0.29 -9.78 14.55
CA THR A 275 -1.48 -9.85 13.70
C THR A 275 -1.25 -9.20 12.33
N TRP A 276 -0.27 -8.31 12.22
CA TRP A 276 0.06 -7.60 10.99
C TRP A 276 1.36 -8.13 10.37
N GLY A 277 1.24 -9.06 9.42
CA GLY A 277 2.40 -9.67 8.78
C GLY A 277 3.27 -8.72 7.97
N ASP A 278 2.69 -7.64 7.44
CA ASP A 278 3.41 -6.55 6.77
C ASP A 278 4.31 -5.75 7.74
N ARG A 279 3.87 -5.59 9.00
CA ARG A 279 4.70 -5.04 10.07
C ARG A 279 5.88 -5.95 10.42
N LEU A 280 5.75 -7.27 10.30
CA LEU A 280 6.88 -8.20 10.49
C LEU A 280 7.95 -7.97 9.42
N VAL A 281 7.55 -7.80 8.15
CA VAL A 281 8.47 -7.49 7.04
C VAL A 281 9.26 -6.22 7.36
N ALA A 282 8.58 -5.14 7.74
CA ALA A 282 9.24 -3.89 8.09
C ALA A 282 10.16 -4.03 9.31
N SER A 283 9.72 -4.72 10.36
CA SER A 283 10.51 -4.92 11.58
C SER A 283 11.77 -5.73 11.31
N ALA A 284 11.68 -6.75 10.44
CA ALA A 284 12.81 -7.54 9.99
C ALA A 284 13.81 -6.70 9.18
N PHE A 285 13.34 -5.86 8.26
CA PHE A 285 14.20 -4.92 7.52
C PHE A 285 14.84 -3.88 8.44
N GLN A 286 14.11 -3.35 9.42
CA GLN A 286 14.64 -2.36 10.37
C GLN A 286 15.81 -2.94 11.18
N LYS A 287 15.80 -4.23 11.53
CA LYS A 287 16.92 -4.90 12.21
C LYS A 287 18.22 -4.92 11.40
N ILE A 288 18.14 -4.78 10.08
CA ILE A 288 19.29 -4.74 9.18
C ILE A 288 19.55 -3.35 8.58
N GLY A 289 18.86 -2.31 9.08
CA GLY A 289 19.06 -0.93 8.63
C GLY A 289 18.40 -0.58 7.29
N VAL A 290 17.49 -1.43 6.80
CA VAL A 290 16.64 -1.13 5.64
C VAL A 290 15.31 -0.58 6.16
N TYR A 291 14.88 0.56 5.66
CA TYR A 291 13.68 1.26 6.13
C TYR A 291 12.74 1.55 4.96
N LEU A 292 11.47 1.71 5.27
CA LEU A 292 10.47 2.11 4.27
C LEU A 292 10.84 3.45 3.65
N ASP A 293 10.91 3.49 2.32
CA ASP A 293 11.14 4.72 1.58
C ASP A 293 9.82 5.47 1.34
N GLU A 294 9.41 6.24 2.35
CA GLU A 294 8.13 6.97 2.33
C GLU A 294 8.06 8.06 1.24
N ARG A 295 9.17 8.40 0.59
CA ARG A 295 9.22 9.37 -0.52
C ARG A 295 8.38 8.92 -1.71
N TYR A 296 8.17 7.62 -1.84
CA TYR A 296 7.44 7.00 -2.94
C TYR A 296 6.08 6.43 -2.51
N SER A 297 5.67 6.62 -1.26
CA SER A 297 4.43 6.05 -0.72
C SER A 297 3.16 6.54 -1.43
N HIS A 298 3.18 7.74 -2.01
CA HIS A 298 2.01 8.35 -2.65
C HIS A 298 1.61 7.69 -3.97
N PHE A 299 2.46 6.83 -4.55
CA PHE A 299 2.10 6.02 -5.71
C PHE A 299 1.23 4.81 -5.36
N PHE A 300 1.25 4.35 -4.12
CA PHE A 300 0.59 3.13 -3.67
C PHE A 300 -0.73 3.48 -2.99
N ASN A 301 -1.79 2.74 -3.32
CA ASN A 301 -3.12 3.04 -2.82
C ASN A 301 -3.64 1.92 -1.91
N GLY A 302 -4.22 2.30 -0.78
CA GLY A 302 -4.89 1.40 0.15
C GLY A 302 -6.39 1.26 -0.08
N GLU A 303 -6.91 1.88 -1.13
CA GLU A 303 -8.33 2.00 -1.40
C GLU A 303 -8.73 1.33 -2.72
N ARG A 304 -10.01 0.95 -2.83
CA ARG A 304 -10.62 0.54 -4.11
C ARG A 304 -10.81 1.75 -5.03
N PRO A 305 -10.93 1.56 -6.36
CA PRO A 305 -11.08 2.67 -7.29
C PRO A 305 -12.20 3.67 -6.92
N ALA A 306 -13.37 3.16 -6.55
CA ALA A 306 -14.56 3.98 -6.26
C ALA A 306 -14.35 5.02 -5.15
N ILE A 307 -13.52 4.69 -4.15
CA ILE A 307 -13.27 5.52 -2.96
C ILE A 307 -11.86 6.10 -2.93
N SER A 308 -11.07 5.93 -4.01
CA SER A 308 -9.70 6.39 -4.10
C SER A 308 -9.62 7.91 -4.05
N LYS A 309 -8.99 8.45 -3.02
CA LYS A 309 -8.89 9.90 -2.79
C LYS A 309 -7.88 10.56 -3.72
N MET A 310 -8.33 11.12 -4.84
CA MET A 310 -7.49 11.91 -5.73
C MET A 310 -7.21 13.28 -5.09
N MET A 311 -5.96 13.54 -4.71
CA MET A 311 -5.52 14.75 -4.00
C MET A 311 -4.54 15.54 -4.86
N ALA A 312 -4.45 16.85 -4.63
CA ALA A 312 -3.55 17.75 -5.36
C ALA A 312 -2.07 17.30 -5.31
N ASP A 313 -1.62 16.69 -4.22
CA ASP A 313 -0.23 16.27 -4.01
C ASP A 313 0.16 14.99 -4.76
N ARG A 314 -0.81 14.24 -5.28
CA ARG A 314 -0.62 13.01 -6.05
C ARG A 314 -1.38 12.97 -7.37
N PHE A 315 -2.12 14.03 -7.70
CA PHE A 315 -2.99 14.06 -8.88
C PHE A 315 -2.22 13.73 -10.16
N CYS A 316 -1.00 14.25 -10.26
CA CYS A 316 -0.05 14.06 -11.36
C CYS A 316 1.03 13.01 -11.05
N SER A 317 0.75 12.07 -10.16
CA SER A 317 1.65 10.96 -9.85
C SER A 317 1.12 9.67 -10.44
N PRO A 318 1.98 8.71 -10.83
CA PRO A 318 1.54 7.35 -11.15
C PRO A 318 0.79 6.69 -9.99
N LEU A 319 -0.17 5.85 -10.33
CA LEU A 319 -0.93 5.01 -9.42
C LEU A 319 -0.53 3.56 -9.64
N VAL A 320 0.01 2.92 -8.61
CA VAL A 320 0.63 1.59 -8.69
C VAL A 320 -0.33 0.47 -8.30
N SER A 321 -1.24 0.71 -7.35
CA SER A 321 -2.06 -0.36 -6.78
C SER A 321 -3.48 0.10 -6.46
N PHE A 322 -4.37 -0.88 -6.27
CA PHE A 322 -5.62 -0.76 -5.54
C PHE A 322 -5.71 -1.89 -4.52
N HIS A 323 -6.43 -1.66 -3.43
CA HIS A 323 -6.60 -2.65 -2.37
C HIS A 323 -8.08 -2.84 -2.02
N GLY A 324 -8.40 -3.98 -1.41
CA GLY A 324 -9.73 -4.31 -0.93
C GLY A 324 -10.71 -4.66 -2.04
N VAL A 325 -10.20 -5.04 -3.23
CA VAL A 325 -10.97 -5.49 -4.39
C VAL A 325 -11.40 -6.95 -4.19
N ALA A 326 -12.19 -7.19 -3.15
CA ALA A 326 -12.58 -8.53 -2.72
C ALA A 326 -13.64 -9.19 -3.62
N ASP A 327 -14.41 -8.40 -4.37
CA ASP A 327 -15.40 -8.90 -5.34
C ASP A 327 -14.68 -9.37 -6.63
N PRO A 328 -14.73 -10.66 -6.99
CA PRO A 328 -14.12 -11.18 -8.21
C PRO A 328 -14.56 -10.45 -9.48
N ASP A 329 -15.81 -9.99 -9.56
CA ASP A 329 -16.29 -9.29 -10.74
C ASP A 329 -15.76 -7.85 -10.80
N GLU A 330 -15.57 -7.20 -9.65
CA GLU A 330 -14.87 -5.91 -9.56
C GLU A 330 -13.42 -6.08 -10.01
N MET A 331 -12.71 -7.11 -9.53
CA MET A 331 -11.34 -7.40 -9.92
C MET A 331 -11.19 -7.58 -11.44
N ARG A 332 -12.07 -8.36 -12.09
CA ARG A 332 -12.07 -8.53 -13.55
C ARG A 332 -12.36 -7.22 -14.29
N ARG A 333 -13.32 -6.41 -13.80
CA ARG A 333 -13.64 -5.11 -14.41
C ARG A 333 -12.44 -4.16 -14.34
N ILE A 334 -11.73 -4.12 -13.22
CA ILE A 334 -10.48 -3.35 -13.07
C ILE A 334 -9.45 -3.89 -14.07
N GLY A 335 -9.21 -5.20 -14.07
CA GLY A 335 -8.29 -5.84 -15.02
C GLY A 335 -8.58 -5.48 -16.48
N ALA A 336 -9.86 -5.49 -16.89
CA ALA A 336 -10.28 -5.09 -18.22
C ALA A 336 -10.03 -3.60 -18.51
N ALA A 337 -10.28 -2.71 -17.53
CA ALA A 337 -10.08 -1.27 -17.68
C ALA A 337 -8.61 -0.89 -17.88
N PHE A 338 -7.68 -1.69 -17.34
CA PHE A 338 -6.24 -1.43 -17.37
C PHE A 338 -5.46 -2.38 -18.30
N ARG A 339 -6.12 -3.35 -18.95
CA ARG A 339 -5.49 -4.42 -19.75
C ARG A 339 -4.61 -3.89 -20.88
N ASP A 340 -5.12 -2.91 -21.62
CA ASP A 340 -4.46 -2.36 -22.81
C ASP A 340 -3.55 -1.17 -22.48
N GLU A 341 -3.46 -0.79 -21.21
CA GLU A 341 -2.77 0.42 -20.79
C GLU A 341 -1.26 0.17 -20.73
N ARG A 342 -0.60 0.44 -21.86
CA ARG A 342 0.86 0.34 -22.01
C ARG A 342 1.59 1.51 -21.36
N SER A 343 0.88 2.58 -21.05
CA SER A 343 1.40 3.78 -20.40
C SER A 343 1.10 3.75 -18.90
N PRO A 344 1.88 4.44 -18.07
CA PRO A 344 1.57 4.60 -16.65
C PRO A 344 0.22 5.30 -16.44
N VAL A 345 -0.55 4.85 -15.46
CA VAL A 345 -1.81 5.47 -15.05
C VAL A 345 -1.52 6.46 -13.94
N PHE A 346 -2.07 7.65 -14.03
CA PHE A 346 -1.95 8.70 -13.03
C PHE A 346 -3.24 8.82 -12.22
N TRP A 347 -3.14 9.27 -10.96
CA TRP A 347 -4.31 9.39 -10.07
C TRP A 347 -5.46 10.18 -10.70
N GLY A 348 -5.15 11.33 -11.32
CA GLY A 348 -6.18 12.17 -11.96
C GLY A 348 -6.90 11.53 -13.13
N GLN A 349 -6.29 10.52 -13.79
CA GLN A 349 -6.88 9.81 -14.92
C GLN A 349 -7.97 8.82 -14.51
N LEU A 350 -8.05 8.43 -13.22
CA LEU A 350 -9.14 7.58 -12.74
C LEU A 350 -10.51 8.16 -13.06
N TRP A 351 -10.62 9.49 -13.00
CA TRP A 351 -11.85 10.19 -13.32
C TRP A 351 -12.35 9.85 -14.73
N ASP A 352 -11.46 9.92 -15.71
CA ASP A 352 -11.80 9.71 -17.11
C ASP A 352 -11.94 8.21 -17.42
N ILE A 353 -11.06 7.34 -16.85
CA ILE A 353 -11.10 5.88 -17.01
C ILE A 353 -12.44 5.30 -16.54
N TYR A 354 -12.99 5.80 -15.44
CA TYR A 354 -14.27 5.34 -14.90
C TYR A 354 -15.49 6.13 -15.42
N GLY A 355 -15.28 7.01 -16.41
CA GLY A 355 -16.36 7.78 -17.02
C GLY A 355 -17.09 8.71 -16.03
N ALA A 356 -16.36 9.28 -15.07
CA ALA A 356 -16.92 10.29 -14.19
C ALA A 356 -17.24 11.57 -14.99
N PRO A 357 -18.20 12.41 -14.53
CA PRO A 357 -18.68 13.51 -15.35
C PRO A 357 -17.59 14.54 -15.64
N SER A 358 -17.59 15.06 -16.87
CA SER A 358 -16.59 16.04 -17.30
C SER A 358 -16.69 17.35 -16.51
N VAL A 359 -15.58 18.09 -16.47
CA VAL A 359 -15.52 19.44 -15.90
C VAL A 359 -16.62 20.36 -16.50
N ASP A 360 -16.86 20.27 -17.80
CA ASP A 360 -17.90 21.07 -18.47
C ASP A 360 -19.33 20.66 -18.11
N GLU A 361 -19.54 19.39 -17.73
CA GLU A 361 -20.80 19.00 -17.12
C GLU A 361 -20.95 19.56 -15.71
N PHE A 362 -19.89 19.65 -14.90
CA PHE A 362 -19.97 20.31 -13.59
C PHE A 362 -20.16 21.83 -13.69
N LYS A 363 -19.65 22.48 -14.75
CA LYS A 363 -19.97 23.89 -15.01
C LYS A 363 -21.47 24.11 -15.28
N ARG A 364 -22.11 23.17 -15.99
CA ARG A 364 -23.55 23.24 -16.32
C ARG A 364 -24.45 22.77 -15.18
N LEU A 365 -24.02 21.74 -14.44
CA LEU A 365 -24.74 21.13 -13.34
C LEU A 365 -23.77 20.92 -12.16
N PRO A 366 -23.49 21.98 -11.38
CA PRO A 366 -22.47 21.94 -10.31
C PRO A 366 -22.92 21.13 -9.10
N ILE A 367 -24.23 21.00 -8.88
CA ILE A 367 -24.83 20.25 -7.78
C ILE A 367 -25.46 18.98 -8.33
N ARG A 368 -24.95 17.82 -7.91
CA ARG A 368 -25.48 16.51 -8.31
C ARG A 368 -26.18 15.85 -7.14
N ALA A 369 -27.48 15.61 -7.31
CA ALA A 369 -28.27 14.88 -6.33
C ALA A 369 -27.91 13.38 -6.29
N ALA A 370 -28.14 12.77 -5.14
CA ALA A 370 -27.91 11.36 -4.86
C ALA A 370 -26.45 10.91 -5.11
N ARG A 371 -25.49 11.81 -4.91
CA ARG A 371 -24.06 11.57 -5.15
C ARG A 371 -23.21 12.11 -4.01
N ASP A 372 -22.07 11.47 -3.78
CA ASP A 372 -21.07 11.87 -2.80
C ASP A 372 -19.65 11.77 -3.39
N TYR A 373 -19.04 12.92 -3.70
CA TYR A 373 -17.68 13.04 -4.22
C TYR A 373 -16.62 13.23 -3.11
N VAL A 374 -17.04 13.30 -1.84
CA VAL A 374 -16.17 13.39 -0.66
C VAL A 374 -15.89 12.01 -0.07
N GLY A 375 -16.94 11.18 0.07
CA GLY A 375 -16.85 9.87 0.72
C GLY A 375 -16.56 9.98 2.22
N ARG A 376 -15.81 9.00 2.76
CA ARG A 376 -15.45 8.97 4.19
C ARG A 376 -14.50 10.13 4.55
N THR A 377 -14.92 10.94 5.52
CA THR A 377 -14.13 12.05 6.06
C THR A 377 -13.01 11.57 6.98
N ASP A 378 -11.92 12.33 7.01
CA ASP A 378 -10.80 12.20 7.95
C ASP A 378 -10.44 13.58 8.52
N GLU A 379 -9.36 13.66 9.30
CA GLU A 379 -8.87 14.87 9.95
C GLU A 379 -8.52 16.04 9.00
N ARG A 380 -8.34 15.77 7.71
CA ARG A 380 -8.07 16.80 6.69
C ARG A 380 -9.36 17.30 6.03
N ALA A 381 -10.49 16.61 6.19
CA ALA A 381 -11.79 17.10 5.75
C ALA A 381 -12.30 18.19 6.70
N ARG A 382 -13.02 19.16 6.14
CA ARG A 382 -13.71 20.21 6.91
C ARG A 382 -15.20 19.93 6.88
N VAL A 383 -15.81 19.82 8.06
CA VAL A 383 -17.26 19.66 8.21
C VAL A 383 -17.85 20.93 8.79
N LEU A 384 -18.76 21.56 8.06
CA LEU A 384 -19.48 22.77 8.46
C LEU A 384 -20.91 22.37 8.87
N PRO A 385 -21.26 22.47 10.17
CA PRO A 385 -22.63 22.21 10.61
C PRO A 385 -23.54 23.39 10.25
N GLY A 386 -24.85 23.13 10.19
CA GLY A 386 -25.86 24.19 10.01
C GLY A 386 -25.78 24.90 8.66
N THR A 387 -25.27 24.22 7.62
CA THR A 387 -25.28 24.75 6.26
C THR A 387 -26.66 24.49 5.66
N GLU A 388 -27.46 25.53 5.45
CA GLU A 388 -28.89 25.38 5.11
C GLU A 388 -29.15 24.75 3.74
N THR A 389 -28.25 24.95 2.76
CA THR A 389 -28.46 24.48 1.39
C THR A 389 -27.20 23.92 0.74
N ALA A 390 -27.38 23.14 -0.34
CA ALA A 390 -26.28 22.65 -1.16
C ALA A 390 -25.52 23.79 -1.86
N GLU A 391 -26.19 24.86 -2.25
CA GLU A 391 -25.58 26.06 -2.85
C GLU A 391 -24.66 26.77 -1.86
N ALA A 392 -25.03 26.83 -0.58
CA ALA A 392 -24.18 27.40 0.46
C ALA A 392 -22.91 26.55 0.67
N CYS A 393 -23.03 25.22 0.56
CA CYS A 393 -21.89 24.31 0.63
C CYS A 393 -20.96 24.44 -0.59
N LEU A 394 -21.52 24.54 -1.80
CA LEU A 394 -20.77 24.83 -3.03
C LEU A 394 -19.97 26.13 -2.88
N ALA A 395 -20.62 27.23 -2.49
CA ALA A 395 -19.98 28.53 -2.32
C ALA A 395 -18.86 28.48 -1.26
N ALA A 396 -19.08 27.75 -0.16
CA ALA A 396 -18.04 27.53 0.86
C ALA A 396 -16.82 26.80 0.28
N CYS A 397 -17.03 25.78 -0.56
CA CYS A 397 -15.96 25.05 -1.24
C CYS A 397 -15.18 25.92 -2.22
N GLU A 398 -15.88 26.68 -3.08
CA GLU A 398 -15.26 27.57 -4.06
C GLU A 398 -14.44 28.68 -3.41
N SER A 399 -14.87 29.17 -2.24
CA SER A 399 -14.12 30.17 -1.45
C SER A 399 -12.85 29.61 -0.78
N ALA A 400 -12.72 28.28 -0.68
CA ALA A 400 -11.64 27.59 0.03
C ALA A 400 -10.54 27.12 -0.93
N ALA A 401 -9.94 28.07 -1.65
CA ALA A 401 -8.87 27.82 -2.63
C ALA A 401 -7.76 26.91 -2.08
N GLY A 402 -7.37 25.91 -2.87
CA GLY A 402 -6.38 24.88 -2.52
C GLY A 402 -6.75 23.96 -1.35
N LYS A 403 -7.91 24.15 -0.70
CA LYS A 403 -8.36 23.39 0.48
C LYS A 403 -9.63 22.57 0.23
N CYS A 404 -10.31 22.79 -0.89
CA CYS A 404 -11.50 22.05 -1.28
C CYS A 404 -11.43 21.63 -2.75
N LEU A 405 -11.33 20.32 -3.01
CA LEU A 405 -11.47 19.70 -4.32
C LEU A 405 -12.88 19.12 -4.54
N ALA A 406 -13.50 18.60 -3.49
CA ALA A 406 -14.89 18.13 -3.53
C ALA A 406 -15.65 18.54 -2.28
N TRP A 407 -16.98 18.57 -2.42
CA TRP A 407 -17.91 18.89 -1.34
C TRP A 407 -19.17 18.05 -1.44
N THR A 408 -19.78 17.78 -0.29
CA THR A 408 -21.04 17.03 -0.16
C THR A 408 -21.89 17.69 0.91
N TRP A 409 -23.06 18.19 0.53
CA TRP A 409 -24.11 18.62 1.45
C TRP A 409 -25.05 17.46 1.76
N VAL A 410 -25.29 17.24 3.05
CA VAL A 410 -26.09 16.13 3.58
C VAL A 410 -27.42 16.68 4.08
N GLU A 411 -28.50 16.38 3.36
CA GLU A 411 -29.82 17.00 3.53
C GLU A 411 -30.41 16.82 4.93
N HIS A 412 -30.29 15.61 5.49
CA HIS A 412 -30.93 15.29 6.77
C HIS A 412 -30.24 15.94 7.98
N SER A 413 -28.94 16.23 7.89
CA SER A 413 -28.14 16.80 8.98
C SER A 413 -27.78 18.26 8.76
N ALA A 414 -28.08 18.81 7.57
CA ALA A 414 -27.62 20.14 7.14
C ALA A 414 -26.09 20.31 7.31
N GLU A 415 -25.34 19.23 7.11
CA GLU A 415 -23.87 19.23 7.16
C GLU A 415 -23.30 19.45 5.77
N CYS A 416 -22.35 20.39 5.67
CA CYS A 416 -21.49 20.52 4.49
C CYS A 416 -20.13 19.89 4.77
N ARG A 417 -19.79 18.85 4.01
CA ARG A 417 -18.50 18.17 4.07
C ARG A 417 -17.65 18.66 2.91
N MET A 418 -16.44 19.09 3.18
CA MET A 418 -15.48 19.58 2.20
C MET A 418 -14.18 18.80 2.36
N SER A 419 -13.55 18.42 1.25
CA SER A 419 -12.31 17.65 1.27
C SER A 419 -11.25 18.23 0.34
N PRO A 420 -9.96 18.13 0.70
CA PRO A 420 -8.83 18.41 -0.20
C PRO A 420 -8.60 17.29 -1.23
N TRP A 421 -9.49 16.30 -1.31
CA TRP A 421 -9.55 15.26 -2.33
C TRP A 421 -10.90 15.25 -3.03
N MET A 422 -10.97 14.52 -4.14
CA MET A 422 -12.21 14.03 -4.72
C MET A 422 -12.13 12.52 -4.96
N ILE A 423 -13.25 11.81 -4.84
CA ILE A 423 -13.40 10.40 -5.23
C ILE A 423 -14.33 10.29 -6.45
N LEU A 424 -14.42 9.14 -7.11
CA LEU A 424 -15.22 8.96 -8.34
C LEU A 424 -16.72 9.25 -8.19
N GLY A 425 -17.23 9.25 -6.95
CA GLY A 425 -18.60 9.64 -6.63
C GLY A 425 -19.50 8.45 -6.32
N GLU A 426 -19.75 8.21 -5.04
CA GLU A 426 -20.64 7.14 -4.58
C GLU A 426 -22.11 7.55 -4.73
N ARG A 427 -23.00 6.56 -4.91
CA ARG A 427 -24.45 6.81 -4.96
C ARG A 427 -25.01 6.78 -3.55
N VAL A 428 -25.41 7.94 -3.02
CA VAL A 428 -25.94 8.06 -1.66
C VAL A 428 -27.18 8.95 -1.68
N LYS A 429 -28.33 8.42 -1.26
CA LYS A 429 -29.60 9.18 -1.22
C LYS A 429 -29.53 10.28 -0.16
N GLY A 430 -30.07 11.46 -0.46
CA GLY A 430 -30.05 12.62 0.44
C GLY A 430 -28.70 13.35 0.50
N HIS A 431 -27.75 12.96 -0.35
CA HIS A 431 -26.50 13.70 -0.56
C HIS A 431 -26.58 14.51 -1.86
N TYR A 432 -26.10 15.74 -1.81
CA TYR A 432 -25.95 16.65 -2.94
C TYR A 432 -24.51 17.10 -2.99
N SER A 433 -23.82 16.85 -4.10
CA SER A 433 -22.36 16.93 -4.12
C SER A 433 -21.83 17.47 -5.43
N GLY A 434 -20.63 18.04 -5.39
CA GLY A 434 -19.92 18.57 -6.53
C GLY A 434 -18.42 18.59 -6.32
N VAL A 435 -17.70 19.00 -7.34
CA VAL A 435 -16.26 19.26 -7.30
C VAL A 435 -15.98 20.74 -7.48
N ASN A 436 -14.86 21.22 -6.96
CA ASN A 436 -14.38 22.56 -7.25
C ASN A 436 -13.78 22.58 -8.66
N VAL A 437 -14.59 23.00 -9.63
CA VAL A 437 -14.24 23.02 -11.06
C VAL A 437 -12.92 23.75 -11.31
N GLY A 438 -12.73 24.93 -10.72
CA GLY A 438 -11.53 25.73 -10.94
C GLY A 438 -10.26 25.05 -10.42
N GLU A 439 -10.32 24.40 -9.27
CA GLU A 439 -9.18 23.65 -8.74
C GLU A 439 -8.88 22.38 -9.54
N VAL A 440 -9.92 21.65 -9.98
CA VAL A 440 -9.74 20.47 -10.81
C VAL A 440 -9.12 20.83 -12.16
N GLU A 441 -9.57 21.91 -12.81
CA GLU A 441 -8.96 22.40 -14.05
C GLU A 441 -7.50 22.79 -13.86
N ARG A 442 -7.19 23.51 -12.78
CA ARG A 442 -5.82 23.89 -12.45
C ARG A 442 -4.91 22.67 -12.27
N LEU A 443 -5.40 21.62 -11.59
CA LEU A 443 -4.65 20.38 -11.42
C LEU A 443 -4.45 19.64 -12.75
N ARG A 444 -5.50 19.53 -13.57
CA ARG A 444 -5.41 18.90 -14.90
C ARG A 444 -4.41 19.60 -15.81
N GLN A 445 -4.34 20.93 -15.77
CA GLN A 445 -3.39 21.73 -16.55
C GLN A 445 -1.94 21.59 -16.08
N SER A 446 -1.72 21.08 -14.86
CA SER A 446 -0.38 21.00 -14.28
C SER A 446 0.40 19.72 -14.60
N CYS A 447 -0.25 18.63 -15.04
CA CYS A 447 0.34 17.28 -15.02
C CYS A 447 1.34 16.92 -16.14
#